data_AF-A0A3L6RIE1-F1
#
_entry.id   AF-A0A3L6RIE1-F1
#
_cell.length_a   1.000
_cell.length_b   1.000
_cell.length_c   1.000
_cell.angle_alpha   90.00
_cell.angle_beta   90.00
_cell.angle_gamma   90.00
#
_symmetry.space_group_name_H-M   'P 1'
#
loop_
_entity.id
_entity.type
_entity.pdbx_description
1 polymer ?
#
loop_
_entity_poly.entity_id
_entity_poly.type
_entity_poly.pdbx_seq_one_letter_code
_entity_poly.pdbx_strand_id
1 'polypeptide(L)'
;MGFFPLHDASTIIDGCNGLLLYYASWPPAFHIVNPTTRRRAALPAPRARALLSVLSFDPCKVLCFAGWLPRGATIKVFDSGRGAWRGPA
;
A
#
# COMPACT_ATOMS: atom_id res chain seq x y z
N MET A 1 10.17 -0.74 21.24
CA MET A 1 10.58 -0.34 19.88
C MET A 1 10.16 -1.43 18.91
N GLY A 2 9.16 -1.38 18.04
CA GLY A 2 8.04 -0.50 17.76
C GLY A 2 7.22 -1.28 16.72
N PHE A 3 5.97 -1.60 17.02
CA PHE A 3 5.15 -2.48 16.15
C PHE A 3 4.86 -1.83 14.79
N PHE A 4 4.70 -0.51 14.81
CA PHE A 4 4.49 0.31 13.62
C PHE A 4 5.81 0.53 12.84
N PRO A 5 5.75 0.67 11.50
CA PRO A 5 6.89 1.16 10.73
C PRO A 5 7.38 2.49 11.34
N LEU A 6 8.69 2.77 11.22
CA LEU A 6 9.35 3.89 11.89
C LEU A 6 8.47 5.14 11.83
N HIS A 7 7.97 5.58 12.99
CA HIS A 7 6.90 6.57 13.09
C HIS A 7 7.30 7.92 12.49
N ASP A 8 8.61 8.20 12.45
CA ASP A 8 9.19 9.44 11.93
C ASP A 8 9.33 9.45 10.39
N ALA A 9 9.33 8.26 9.77
CA ALA A 9 9.54 8.09 8.33
C ALA A 9 8.36 7.41 7.62
N SER A 10 7.25 7.18 8.32
CA SER A 10 6.08 6.51 7.76
C SER A 10 4.77 7.21 8.10
N THR A 11 3.82 7.12 7.18
CA THR A 11 2.51 7.77 7.30
C THR A 11 1.41 6.74 7.07
N ILE A 12 0.36 6.81 7.89
CA ILE A 12 -0.88 6.04 7.65
C ILE A 12 -1.57 6.67 6.45
N ILE A 13 -1.81 5.87 5.42
CA ILE A 13 -2.46 6.34 4.20
C ILE A 13 -3.95 6.01 4.23
N ASP A 14 -4.27 4.81 4.70
CA ASP A 14 -5.64 4.28 4.65
C ASP A 14 -5.84 3.17 5.68
N GLY A 15 -7.09 2.87 5.98
CA GLY A 15 -7.49 1.78 6.88
C GLY A 15 -8.74 1.08 6.38
N CYS A 16 -8.74 -0.25 6.42
CA CYS A 16 -9.89 -1.05 6.00
C CYS A 16 -9.96 -2.37 6.76
N ASN A 17 -11.15 -2.72 7.27
CA ASN A 17 -11.44 -3.96 8.04
C ASN A 17 -10.41 -4.28 9.14
N GLY A 18 -10.01 -3.25 9.89
CA GLY A 18 -9.05 -3.39 10.99
C GLY A 18 -7.61 -3.59 10.54
N LEU A 19 -7.28 -3.46 9.25
CA LEU A 19 -5.92 -3.35 8.74
C LEU A 19 -5.60 -1.89 8.41
N LEU A 20 -4.33 -1.53 8.56
CA LEU A 20 -3.79 -0.21 8.24
C LEU A 20 -2.78 -0.31 7.11
N LEU A 21 -2.86 0.61 6.15
CA LEU A 21 -1.87 0.81 5.10
C LEU A 21 -0.93 1.95 5.49
N TYR A 22 0.36 1.65 5.56
CA TYR A 22 1.42 2.63 5.78
C TYR A 22 2.27 2.78 4.54
N TYR A 23 2.81 3.97 4.34
CA TYR A 23 3.91 4.22 3.42
C TYR A 23 5.11 4.73 4.18
N ALA A 24 6.23 4.03 4.05
CA ALA A 24 7.54 4.49 4.50
C ALA A 24 8.22 5.23 3.34
N SER A 25 8.73 6.43 3.59
CA SER A 25 9.43 7.24 2.58
C SER A 25 10.89 6.83 2.40
N TRP A 26 11.49 6.18 3.41
CA TRP A 26 12.89 5.74 3.36
C TRP A 26 13.14 4.43 4.14
N PRO A 27 13.42 3.31 3.45
CA PRO A 27 13.27 3.11 2.00
C PRO A 27 11.79 3.14 1.56
N PRO A 28 11.48 3.57 0.31
CA PRO A 28 10.11 3.60 -0.20
C PRO A 28 9.44 2.23 -0.18
N ALA A 29 8.47 2.03 0.72
CA ALA A 29 7.76 0.77 0.85
C ALA A 29 6.34 0.96 1.39
N PHE A 30 5.42 0.12 0.93
CA PHE A 30 4.11 -0.01 1.55
C PHE A 30 4.12 -1.12 2.59
N HIS A 31 3.43 -0.90 3.70
CA HIS A 31 3.26 -1.89 4.74
C HIS A 31 1.78 -2.06 5.07
N ILE A 32 1.34 -3.32 5.17
CA ILE A 32 0.04 -3.66 5.75
C ILE A 32 0.27 -4.07 7.20
N VAL A 33 -0.49 -3.47 8.09
CA VAL A 33 -0.35 -3.64 9.54
C VAL A 33 -1.67 -4.09 10.14
N ASN A 34 -1.66 -5.19 10.88
CA ASN A 34 -2.79 -5.65 11.69
C ASN A 34 -2.52 -5.28 13.17
N PRO A 35 -3.10 -4.19 13.69
CA PRO A 35 -2.87 -3.71 15.05
C PRO A 35 -3.34 -4.68 16.12
N THR A 36 -4.40 -5.45 15.85
CA THR A 36 -4.96 -6.43 16.79
C THR A 36 -4.00 -7.58 17.03
N THR A 37 -3.42 -8.14 15.96
CA THR A 37 -2.50 -9.28 16.05
C THR A 37 -1.03 -8.87 16.18
N ARG A 38 -0.74 -7.57 16.13
CA ARG A 38 0.60 -7.01 16.07
C ARG A 38 1.47 -7.64 14.97
N ARG A 39 0.86 -7.88 13.80
CA ARG A 39 1.55 -8.39 12.61
C ARG A 39 1.69 -7.31 11.55
N ARG A 40 2.79 -7.37 10.79
CA ARG A 40 3.04 -6.48 9.66
C ARG A 40 3.61 -7.26 8.48
N ALA A 41 3.31 -6.80 7.27
CA ALA A 41 3.86 -7.32 6.03
C ALA A 41 4.29 -6.15 5.13
N ALA A 42 5.53 -6.20 4.63
CA ALA A 42 5.99 -5.27 3.60
C ALA A 42 5.50 -5.74 2.23
N LEU A 43 5.00 -4.82 1.43
CA LEU A 43 4.65 -5.07 0.04
C LEU A 43 5.90 -4.87 -0.83
N PRO A 44 5.99 -5.54 -2.00
CA PRO A 44 7.05 -5.28 -2.95
C PRO A 44 7.08 -3.80 -3.33
N ALA A 45 8.27 -3.26 -3.65
CA ALA A 45 8.38 -1.87 -4.04
C ALA A 45 7.51 -1.58 -5.30
N PRO A 46 6.69 -0.52 -5.29
CA PRO A 46 5.96 -0.12 -6.48
C PRO A 46 6.98 0.30 -7.55
N ARG A 47 6.87 -0.23 -8.77
CA ARG A 47 7.78 0.10 -9.89
C ARG A 47 7.71 1.57 -10.35
N ALA A 48 6.80 2.37 -9.78
CA ALA A 48 6.63 3.80 -10.08
C ALA A 48 6.26 4.56 -8.81
N ARG A 49 6.52 5.87 -8.79
CA ARG A 49 6.13 6.75 -7.68
C ARG A 49 4.61 6.74 -7.53
N ALA A 50 4.12 6.41 -6.34
CA ALA A 50 2.69 6.46 -6.02
C ALA A 50 2.31 7.90 -5.63
N LEU A 51 1.23 8.42 -6.20
CA LEU A 51 0.64 9.71 -5.88
C LEU A 51 -0.46 9.58 -4.80
N LEU A 52 -1.23 8.49 -4.85
CA LEU A 52 -2.26 8.12 -3.89
C LEU A 52 -2.31 6.59 -3.79
N SER A 53 -2.60 6.06 -2.59
CA SER A 53 -2.74 4.62 -2.39
C SER A 53 -3.92 4.29 -1.47
N VAL A 54 -4.68 3.24 -1.80
CA VAL A 54 -5.89 2.84 -1.07
C VAL A 54 -5.89 1.32 -0.89
N LEU A 55 -6.35 0.85 0.27
CA LEU A 55 -6.53 -0.57 0.56
C LEU A 55 -7.95 -1.00 0.14
N SER A 56 -8.09 -1.96 -0.78
CA SER A 56 -9.38 -2.61 -1.06
C SER A 56 -9.38 -4.03 -0.52
N PHE A 57 -10.40 -4.40 0.24
CA PHE A 57 -10.38 -5.67 0.96
C PHE A 57 -10.91 -6.87 0.15
N ASP A 58 -11.68 -6.65 -0.93
CA ASP A 58 -12.19 -7.75 -1.73
C ASP A 58 -11.99 -7.54 -3.24
N PRO A 59 -11.10 -8.33 -3.88
CA PRO A 59 -10.05 -9.15 -3.26
C PRO A 59 -9.02 -8.24 -2.57
N CYS A 60 -8.36 -8.70 -1.49
CA CYS A 60 -7.28 -8.00 -0.80
C CYS A 60 -6.22 -7.42 -1.77
N LYS A 61 -6.40 -6.15 -2.13
CA LYS A 61 -5.63 -5.45 -3.15
C LYS A 61 -5.21 -4.09 -2.62
N VAL A 62 -4.06 -3.63 -3.07
CA VAL A 62 -3.65 -2.24 -2.85
C VAL A 62 -3.68 -1.53 -4.18
N LEU A 63 -4.53 -0.52 -4.29
CA LEU A 63 -4.59 0.35 -5.46
C LEU A 63 -3.59 1.48 -5.26
N CYS A 64 -2.71 1.68 -6.23
CA CYS A 64 -1.74 2.78 -6.28
C CYS A 64 -1.98 3.60 -7.53
N PHE A 65 -2.39 4.85 -7.36
CA PHE A 65 -2.48 5.83 -8.43
C PHE A 65 -1.06 6.34 -8.72
N ALA A 66 -0.53 5.96 -9.88
CA ALA A 66 0.82 6.31 -10.33
C ALA A 66 0.84 7.55 -11.24
N GLY A 67 -0.32 8.07 -11.63
CA GLY A 67 -0.46 9.25 -12.49
C GLY A 67 -1.91 9.58 -12.78
N TRP A 68 -2.20 10.86 -12.99
CA TRP A 68 -3.50 11.34 -13.47
C TRP A 68 -3.45 11.56 -14.99
N LEU A 69 -4.52 11.19 -15.68
CA LEU A 69 -4.71 11.37 -17.12
C LEU A 69 -5.91 12.28 -17.35
N PRO A 70 -6.03 12.97 -18.49
CA PRO A 70 -7.16 13.87 -18.78
C PRO A 70 -8.55 13.24 -18.63
N ARG A 71 -8.65 11.91 -18.73
CA ARG A 71 -9.90 11.14 -18.55
C ARG A 71 -9.74 9.91 -17.67
N GLY A 72 -8.78 9.90 -16.75
CA GLY A 72 -8.58 8.73 -15.89
C GLY A 72 -7.35 8.81 -15.02
N ALA A 73 -6.87 7.65 -14.57
CA ALA A 73 -5.65 7.55 -13.81
C ALA A 73 -4.92 6.26 -14.18
N THR A 74 -3.59 6.31 -14.11
CA THR A 74 -2.76 5.12 -14.17
C THR A 74 -2.80 4.45 -12.80
N ILE A 75 -3.49 3.33 -12.70
CA ILE A 75 -3.62 2.58 -11.45
C ILE A 75 -2.76 1.31 -11.54
N LYS A 76 -2.00 1.04 -10.49
CA LYS A 76 -1.35 -0.26 -10.26
C LYS A 76 -2.05 -0.97 -9.13
N VAL A 77 -2.31 -2.26 -9.29
CA VAL A 77 -3.03 -3.05 -8.31
C VAL A 77 -2.10 -4.13 -7.79
N PHE A 78 -1.77 -4.08 -6.51
CA PHE A 78 -1.17 -5.22 -5.82
C PHE A 78 -2.27 -6.25 -5.52
N ASP A 79 -2.00 -7.52 -5.79
CA ASP A 79 -2.89 -8.64 -5.44
C ASP A 79 -2.23 -9.51 -4.38
N SER A 80 -2.85 -9.63 -3.20
CA SER A 80 -2.27 -10.40 -2.09
C SER A 80 -2.23 -11.90 -2.36
N GLY A 81 -3.15 -12.45 -3.15
CA GLY A 81 -3.18 -13.86 -3.50
C GLY A 81 -2.01 -14.26 -4.40
N ARG A 82 -1.46 -13.31 -5.16
CA ARG A 82 -0.29 -13.52 -6.03
C ARG A 82 1.00 -12.91 -5.48
N GLY A 83 0.92 -12.04 -4.48
CA GLY A 83 2.07 -11.35 -3.92
C GLY A 83 2.77 -10.40 -4.89
N ALA A 84 2.08 -9.90 -5.92
CA ALA A 84 2.70 -9.12 -7.01
C ALA A 84 1.84 -7.94 -7.47
N TRP A 85 2.50 -6.89 -7.98
CA TRP A 85 1.86 -5.75 -8.64
C TRP A 85 1.48 -6.09 -10.07
N ARG A 86 0.24 -5.75 -10.47
CA ARG A 86 -0.19 -5.72 -11.87
C ARG A 86 -0.16 -4.29 -12.41
N GLY A 87 0.29 -4.18 -13.67
CA GLY A 87 0.10 -2.98 -14.48
C GLY A 87 -1.34 -2.89 -15.01
N PRO A 88 -1.73 -1.76 -15.61
CA PRO A 88 -3.01 -1.68 -16.32
C PRO A 88 -3.06 -2.74 -17.42
N ALA A 89 -4.19 -3.42 -17.54
CA ALA A 89 -4.55 -4.10 -18.79
C ALA A 89 -4.88 -3.06 -19.85
#